data_AF-A0A9P9A4R1-F1
#
_entry.id   AF-A0A9P9A4R1-F1
#
_cell.length_a   1.000
_cell.length_b   1.000
_cell.length_c   1.000
_cell.angle_alpha   90.00
_cell.angle_beta   90.00
_cell.angle_gamma   90.00
#
_symmetry.space_group_name_H-M   'P 1'
#
loop_
_entity.id
_entity.type
_entity.pdbx_description
1 polymer ?
#
loop_
_entity_poly.entity_id
_entity_poly.type
_entity_poly.pdbx_seq_one_letter_code
_entity_poly.pdbx_strand_id
1 'polypeptide(L)'
;MSIHHWLRWHSSIHVHGKTSVQLSVQNCQTGVAPAVQDIPTCRPLSNAYGAVYGYPPVVLSNNTLHNTPHPIAVHKHLVPSSSGPAIMDFFPDNEHDALHASRVDASLAELQRTVTEHEATLSKLRASAPGRSLTTIRPEAPLQITKAAYDELASKTPFLPFPDSVLPALIALRKTHQTVEETRAYLLSHDGSADKAQKRLQVEQSNLRDQQALSQSLQNRIQSLRDGLDNRMDMDPDDIAQERVAELKRKKNNYNRDTSDLLKALRKFIEGHLAAMLAAEDLGGPVVGNLMEIDQDNLAAGFSSQGKLKRIKENQDQDKRQRRIDEIWGQSQEMHTQRNDENRDESVAAGSEMKGLTELLLNTLMESDGDSTAAYIQLERETAAARFLVRSKVAQFHPKDSTRLRLIDFGRELDD
;
A
#
# COMPACT_ATOMS: atom_id res chain seq x y z
N MET A 1 45.83 -24.63 4.66
CA MET A 1 46.00 -24.48 6.13
C MET A 1 44.83 -23.63 6.63
N SER A 2 43.65 -24.23 6.74
CA SER A 2 43.05 -24.83 7.95
C SER A 2 42.35 -23.78 8.84
N ILE A 3 41.01 -23.78 8.72
CA ILE A 3 39.95 -22.94 9.34
C ILE A 3 39.90 -23.07 10.89
N HIS A 4 40.94 -23.60 11.52
CA HIS A 4 40.97 -23.93 12.94
C HIS A 4 41.34 -22.79 13.89
N HIS A 5 41.64 -21.59 13.39
CA HIS A 5 42.14 -20.50 14.24
C HIS A 5 41.10 -19.46 14.70
N TRP A 6 39.86 -19.51 14.20
CA TRP A 6 38.81 -18.55 14.58
C TRP A 6 38.04 -18.92 15.89
N LEU A 7 38.38 -20.06 16.53
CA LEU A 7 37.69 -20.56 17.73
C LEU A 7 38.54 -20.60 19.00
N ARG A 8 39.69 -19.92 19.03
CA ARG A 8 40.55 -19.87 20.23
C ARG A 8 40.93 -18.43 20.57
N TRP A 9 40.51 -18.01 21.77
CA TRP A 9 40.83 -16.76 22.50
C TRP A 9 39.97 -15.54 22.11
N HIS A 10 39.40 -14.76 23.04
CA HIS A 10 39.87 -14.37 24.37
C HIS A 10 38.95 -14.70 25.55
N SER A 11 39.58 -15.18 26.62
CA SER A 11 39.26 -14.87 28.02
C SER A 11 40.20 -13.72 28.45
N SER A 12 39.79 -12.91 29.42
CA SER A 12 40.51 -11.83 30.11
C SER A 12 39.97 -10.43 29.81
N ILE A 13 38.99 -10.00 30.61
CA ILE A 13 38.74 -8.59 30.90
C ILE A 13 39.36 -8.34 32.28
N HIS A 14 40.44 -7.57 32.31
CA HIS A 14 40.98 -6.97 33.52
C HIS A 14 40.09 -5.77 33.88
N VAL A 15 39.31 -5.90 34.96
CA VAL A 15 38.63 -4.75 35.58
C VAL A 15 39.58 -4.16 36.61
N HIS A 16 40.18 -3.02 36.28
CA HIS A 16 40.82 -2.12 37.23
C HIS A 16 40.19 -0.74 37.10
N GLY A 17 39.40 -0.38 38.10
CA GLY A 17 38.74 0.93 38.20
C GLY A 17 38.07 1.06 39.55
N LYS A 18 38.86 1.42 40.57
CA LYS A 18 38.38 1.79 41.90
C LYS A 18 37.49 3.03 41.79
N THR A 19 36.23 2.92 42.17
CA THR A 19 35.43 4.06 42.62
C THR A 19 34.86 3.72 44.00
N SER A 20 35.50 4.32 45.00
CA SER A 20 35.01 4.41 46.37
C SER A 20 33.77 5.30 46.37
N VAL A 21 32.60 4.72 46.57
CA VAL A 21 31.38 5.46 46.93
C VAL A 21 31.13 5.22 48.42
N GLN A 22 31.34 6.28 49.22
CA GLN A 22 30.92 6.32 50.62
C GLN A 22 29.38 6.29 50.68
N LEU A 23 28.83 5.20 51.18
CA LEU A 23 27.44 5.14 51.63
C LEU A 23 27.34 5.82 53.01
N SER A 24 26.83 7.05 53.03
CA SER A 24 26.33 7.69 54.25
C SER A 24 24.96 7.10 54.56
N VAL A 25 24.88 6.35 55.66
CA VAL A 25 23.64 5.93 56.28
C VAL A 25 23.17 7.09 57.17
N GLN A 26 22.00 7.66 56.87
CA GLN A 26 21.32 8.58 57.79
C GLN A 26 19.85 8.20 57.91
N ASN A 27 19.54 7.62 59.06
CA ASN A 27 18.22 7.49 59.66
C ASN A 27 17.62 8.87 59.97
N CYS A 28 16.33 9.06 59.70
CA CYS A 28 15.38 9.95 60.39
C CYS A 28 13.96 9.44 60.04
N GLN A 29 13.30 8.63 60.87
CA GLN A 29 12.34 9.02 61.91
C GLN A 29 11.30 10.10 61.52
N THR A 30 10.05 9.62 61.36
CA THR A 30 8.76 10.10 61.91
C THR A 30 8.50 11.60 62.07
N GLY A 31 7.36 12.07 61.55
CA GLY A 31 6.75 13.33 61.98
C GLY A 31 5.51 13.78 61.19
N VAL A 32 4.33 13.36 61.66
CA VAL A 32 3.04 14.07 61.86
C VAL A 32 2.67 15.28 60.95
N ALA A 33 1.41 15.25 60.45
CA ALA A 33 0.68 16.25 59.66
C ALA A 33 0.48 17.64 60.34
N PRO A 34 -0.05 18.69 59.67
CA PRO A 34 -1.50 18.80 59.43
C PRO A 34 -1.96 19.54 58.15
N ALA A 35 -3.29 19.51 57.96
CA ALA A 35 -4.13 20.04 56.89
C ALA A 35 -4.13 21.56 56.67
N VAL A 36 -4.41 22.01 55.43
CA VAL A 36 -5.04 23.32 55.09
C VAL A 36 -5.73 23.26 53.69
N GLN A 37 -7.07 23.42 53.69
CA GLN A 37 -7.99 24.23 52.84
C GLN A 37 -7.84 24.19 51.29
N ASP A 38 -8.82 23.73 50.52
CA ASP A 38 -10.16 24.28 50.14
C ASP A 38 -10.16 25.36 49.02
N ILE A 39 -11.10 25.17 48.06
CA ILE A 39 -11.72 26.12 47.07
C ILE A 39 -10.96 26.37 45.72
N PRO A 40 -11.60 26.53 44.53
CA PRO A 40 -12.77 25.84 43.95
C PRO A 40 -12.63 25.49 42.44
N THR A 41 -13.64 24.74 41.98
CA THR A 41 -14.08 24.53 40.58
C THR A 41 -14.49 25.81 39.84
N CYS A 42 -14.09 25.92 38.56
CA CYS A 42 -14.74 26.82 37.58
C CYS A 42 -15.64 26.02 36.62
N ARG A 43 -16.95 26.22 36.75
CA ARG A 43 -17.96 26.02 35.69
C ARG A 43 -17.86 27.15 34.67
N PRO A 44 -18.41 26.94 33.46
CA PRO A 44 -19.26 27.97 32.86
C PRO A 44 -20.69 27.45 32.67
N LEU A 45 -21.63 28.16 33.30
CA LEU A 45 -23.08 28.14 33.04
C LEU A 45 -23.36 29.16 31.91
N SER A 46 -23.97 28.73 30.80
CA SER A 46 -25.40 28.96 30.44
C SER A 46 -25.76 30.45 30.27
N ASN A 47 -26.23 30.93 29.12
CA ASN A 47 -27.62 30.91 28.61
C ASN A 47 -27.70 32.07 27.58
N ALA A 48 -28.64 32.26 26.66
CA ALA A 48 -29.86 31.63 26.15
C ALA A 48 -30.11 32.35 24.79
N TYR A 49 -30.78 31.76 23.80
CA TYR A 49 -32.20 31.92 23.42
C TYR A 49 -32.51 30.74 22.46
N GLY A 50 -33.45 29.83 22.74
CA GLY A 50 -34.89 29.91 22.38
C GLY A 50 -35.11 29.64 20.88
N ALA A 51 -35.93 28.71 20.36
CA ALA A 51 -37.00 27.89 20.93
C ALA A 51 -37.45 26.83 19.87
N VAL A 52 -37.93 25.68 20.36
CA VAL A 52 -39.09 24.88 19.88
C VAL A 52 -39.08 24.32 18.44
N TYR A 53 -38.95 22.99 18.31
CA TYR A 53 -39.98 22.09 17.74
C TYR A 53 -39.70 20.65 18.21
N GLY A 54 -40.73 20.02 18.79
CA GLY A 54 -40.68 18.64 19.26
C GLY A 54 -41.14 17.65 18.19
N TYR A 55 -40.48 16.49 18.17
CA TYR A 55 -41.00 15.23 17.61
C TYR A 55 -40.79 14.12 18.67
N PRO A 56 -41.75 13.19 18.82
CA PRO A 56 -41.72 12.19 19.89
C PRO A 56 -40.73 11.04 19.59
N PRO A 57 -40.17 10.39 20.62
CA PRO A 57 -39.33 9.20 20.42
C PRO A 57 -40.19 7.94 20.21
N VAL A 58 -39.88 7.20 19.15
CA VAL A 58 -40.39 5.84 18.93
C VAL A 58 -39.59 4.90 19.83
N VAL A 59 -40.28 4.33 20.82
CA VAL A 59 -39.82 3.18 21.60
C VAL A 59 -40.04 1.93 20.74
N LEU A 60 -38.98 1.20 20.41
CA LEU A 60 -39.10 -0.17 19.92
C LEU A 60 -38.26 -1.10 20.79
N SER A 61 -38.99 -2.07 21.35
CA SER A 61 -38.57 -3.11 22.26
C SER A 61 -37.46 -4.00 21.69
N ASN A 62 -36.55 -4.38 22.58
CA ASN A 62 -35.67 -5.53 22.42
C ASN A 62 -36.50 -6.81 22.35
N ASN A 63 -36.52 -7.45 21.19
CA ASN A 63 -36.85 -8.87 21.08
C ASN A 63 -35.65 -9.62 20.52
N THR A 64 -34.98 -10.30 21.45
CA THR A 64 -33.97 -11.32 21.23
C THR A 64 -34.63 -12.52 20.57
N LEU A 65 -34.29 -12.80 19.31
CA LEU A 65 -34.59 -14.08 18.67
C LEU A 65 -33.31 -14.59 18.02
N HIS A 66 -32.86 -15.75 18.53
CA HIS A 66 -31.89 -16.63 17.92
C HIS A 66 -32.17 -16.77 16.43
N ASN A 67 -31.16 -16.51 15.58
CA ASN A 67 -31.19 -17.04 14.24
C ASN A 67 -29.79 -17.51 13.82
N THR A 68 -29.74 -18.79 13.49
CA THR A 68 -28.60 -19.58 13.06
C THR A 68 -28.04 -19.12 11.70
N PRO A 69 -26.75 -19.32 11.41
CA PRO A 69 -26.17 -18.91 10.14
C PRO A 69 -26.51 -19.95 9.06
N HIS A 70 -27.44 -19.62 8.16
CA HIS A 70 -27.53 -20.30 6.87
C HIS A 70 -26.53 -19.68 5.88
N PRO A 71 -25.77 -20.50 5.13
CA PRO A 71 -24.83 -20.00 4.14
C PRO A 71 -25.60 -19.40 2.96
N ILE A 72 -25.43 -18.11 2.72
CA ILE A 72 -25.85 -17.48 1.47
C ILE A 72 -24.93 -18.02 0.39
N ALA A 73 -25.42 -18.99 -0.38
CA ALA A 73 -24.81 -19.44 -1.61
C ALA A 73 -24.72 -18.23 -2.55
N VAL A 74 -23.48 -17.77 -2.79
CA VAL A 74 -23.17 -16.86 -3.88
C VAL A 74 -23.39 -17.63 -5.18
N HIS A 75 -24.60 -17.58 -5.72
CA HIS A 75 -24.86 -17.98 -7.09
C HIS A 75 -24.13 -16.99 -8.00
N LYS A 76 -22.90 -17.34 -8.37
CA LYS A 76 -22.26 -16.84 -9.59
C LYS A 76 -23.16 -17.25 -10.75
N HIS A 77 -24.04 -16.35 -11.18
CA HIS A 77 -24.62 -16.48 -12.50
C HIS A 77 -23.50 -16.24 -13.51
N LEU A 78 -22.99 -17.35 -14.05
CA LEU A 78 -22.32 -17.35 -15.34
C LEU A 78 -23.23 -16.62 -16.32
N VAL A 79 -22.71 -15.55 -16.91
CA VAL A 79 -23.24 -14.94 -18.13
C VAL A 79 -23.17 -16.02 -19.22
N PRO A 80 -24.30 -16.50 -19.78
CA PRO A 80 -24.26 -17.23 -21.01
C PRO A 80 -24.05 -16.21 -22.13
N SER A 81 -22.90 -16.30 -22.79
CA SER A 81 -22.77 -15.88 -24.17
C SER A 81 -23.75 -16.73 -24.99
N SER A 82 -24.92 -16.16 -25.32
CA SER A 82 -25.83 -16.74 -26.29
C SER A 82 -26.28 -15.65 -27.25
N SER A 83 -25.82 -15.80 -28.49
CA SER A 83 -26.55 -15.51 -29.73
C SER A 83 -27.64 -14.46 -29.63
N GLY A 84 -27.36 -13.28 -30.20
CA GLY A 84 -28.33 -12.19 -30.30
C GLY A 84 -29.67 -12.68 -30.83
N PRO A 85 -30.79 -12.23 -30.23
CA PRO A 85 -32.07 -12.41 -30.88
C PRO A 85 -32.02 -11.63 -32.18
N ALA A 86 -32.35 -12.31 -33.27
CA ALA A 86 -32.65 -11.69 -34.54
C ALA A 86 -33.54 -10.48 -34.28
N ILE A 87 -33.10 -9.34 -34.81
CA ILE A 87 -33.90 -8.15 -35.01
C ILE A 87 -35.17 -8.64 -35.74
N MET A 88 -36.25 -8.83 -34.99
CA MET A 88 -37.58 -8.89 -35.57
C MET A 88 -37.84 -7.47 -36.01
N ASP A 89 -37.62 -7.24 -37.31
CA ASP A 89 -38.09 -6.08 -38.03
C ASP A 89 -39.60 -5.93 -37.75
N PHE A 90 -39.92 -4.99 -36.86
CA PHE A 90 -41.26 -4.47 -36.64
C PHE A 90 -41.66 -3.75 -37.94
N PHE A 91 -42.40 -4.44 -38.80
CA PHE A 91 -43.09 -3.81 -39.93
C PHE A 91 -44.08 -2.76 -39.39
N PRO A 92 -44.27 -1.62 -40.05
CA PRO A 92 -44.77 -0.40 -39.43
C PRO A 92 -46.29 -0.44 -39.22
N ASP A 93 -46.72 -0.22 -37.98
CA ASP A 93 -48.08 0.09 -37.57
C ASP A 93 -48.52 1.51 -38.04
N ASN A 94 -48.31 1.83 -39.33
CA ASN A 94 -48.57 3.16 -39.89
C ASN A 94 -50.04 3.61 -39.70
N GLU A 95 -50.98 2.68 -39.65
CA GLU A 95 -52.41 3.00 -39.46
C GLU A 95 -52.73 3.35 -38.01
N HIS A 96 -52.19 2.62 -37.04
CA HIS A 96 -52.36 2.93 -35.62
C HIS A 96 -51.62 4.19 -35.21
N ASP A 97 -50.42 4.43 -35.77
CA ASP A 97 -49.66 5.66 -35.57
C ASP A 97 -50.36 6.88 -36.19
N ALA A 98 -50.97 6.74 -37.38
CA ALA A 98 -51.75 7.79 -38.01
C ALA A 98 -53.04 8.12 -37.23
N LEU A 99 -53.74 7.10 -36.72
CA LEU A 99 -54.92 7.28 -35.87
C LEU A 99 -54.55 7.92 -34.52
N HIS A 100 -53.42 7.52 -33.94
CA HIS A 100 -52.90 8.11 -32.71
C HIS A 100 -52.53 9.59 -32.92
N ALA A 101 -51.80 9.92 -34.00
CA ALA A 101 -51.46 11.29 -34.35
C ALA A 101 -52.71 12.17 -34.52
N SER A 102 -53.72 11.68 -35.25
CA SER A 102 -54.99 12.40 -35.42
C SER A 102 -55.71 12.67 -34.08
N ARG A 103 -55.69 11.71 -33.14
CA ARG A 103 -56.27 11.88 -31.80
C ARG A 103 -55.47 12.84 -30.92
N VAL A 104 -54.15 12.90 -31.08
CA VAL A 104 -53.29 13.89 -30.43
C VAL A 104 -53.62 15.29 -30.94
N ASP A 105 -53.73 15.47 -32.25
CA ASP A 105 -54.08 16.76 -32.86
C ASP A 105 -55.48 17.24 -32.45
N ALA A 106 -56.45 16.32 -32.40
CA ALA A 106 -57.80 16.63 -31.92
C ALA A 106 -57.81 17.06 -30.44
N SER A 107 -57.05 16.36 -29.58
CA SER A 107 -56.90 16.72 -28.16
C SER A 107 -56.20 18.07 -27.98
N LEU A 108 -55.21 18.36 -28.82
CA LEU A 108 -54.46 19.62 -28.79
C LEU A 108 -55.36 20.79 -29.20
N ALA A 109 -56.13 20.64 -30.28
CA ALA A 109 -57.05 21.66 -30.74
C ALA A 109 -58.14 21.98 -29.70
N GLU A 110 -58.66 20.96 -29.00
CA GLU A 110 -59.60 21.16 -27.90
C GLU A 110 -58.97 21.92 -26.72
N LEU A 111 -57.77 21.54 -26.30
CA LEU A 111 -57.05 22.22 -25.21
C LEU A 111 -56.73 23.68 -25.57
N GLN A 112 -56.30 23.96 -26.80
CA GLN A 112 -56.06 25.33 -27.24
C GLN A 112 -57.35 26.16 -27.27
N ARG A 113 -58.45 25.57 -27.75
CA ARG A 113 -59.75 26.23 -27.76
C ARG A 113 -60.24 26.56 -26.35
N THR A 114 -60.14 25.61 -25.41
CA THR A 114 -60.57 25.83 -24.02
C THR A 114 -59.69 26.87 -23.31
N VAL A 115 -58.36 26.85 -23.52
CA VAL A 115 -57.45 27.87 -22.98
C VAL A 115 -57.80 29.26 -23.51
N THR A 116 -57.98 29.41 -24.83
CA THR A 116 -58.32 30.71 -25.43
C THR A 116 -59.69 31.24 -24.98
N GLU A 117 -60.68 30.35 -24.80
CA GLU A 117 -61.98 30.71 -24.24
C GLU A 117 -61.86 31.18 -22.78
N HIS A 118 -61.11 30.46 -21.95
CA HIS A 118 -60.86 30.85 -20.56
C HIS A 118 -60.04 32.14 -20.46
N GLU A 119 -59.06 32.37 -21.32
CA GLU A 119 -58.33 33.63 -21.39
C GLU A 119 -59.22 34.80 -21.86
N ALA A 120 -60.11 34.56 -22.82
CA ALA A 120 -61.09 35.55 -23.27
C ALA A 120 -62.11 35.89 -22.17
N THR A 121 -62.56 34.91 -21.39
CA THR A 121 -63.45 35.17 -20.25
C THR A 121 -62.70 35.89 -19.11
N LEU A 122 -61.45 35.51 -18.80
CA LEU A 122 -60.60 36.21 -17.83
C LEU A 122 -60.33 37.66 -18.24
N SER A 123 -60.04 37.92 -19.52
CA SER A 123 -59.82 39.29 -20.02
C SER A 123 -61.08 40.14 -19.95
N LYS A 124 -62.25 39.58 -20.27
CA LYS A 124 -63.56 40.24 -20.06
C LYS A 124 -63.82 40.56 -18.59
N LEU A 125 -63.53 39.62 -17.68
CA LEU A 125 -63.68 39.85 -16.24
C LEU A 125 -62.71 40.91 -15.72
N ARG A 126 -61.46 40.94 -16.22
CA ARG A 126 -60.49 41.99 -15.90
C ARG A 126 -60.92 43.35 -16.42
N ALA A 127 -61.49 43.43 -17.63
CA ALA A 127 -62.01 44.67 -18.21
C ALA A 127 -63.31 45.14 -17.53
N SER A 128 -64.15 44.20 -17.09
CA SER A 128 -65.40 44.47 -16.37
C SER A 128 -65.20 44.72 -14.88
N ALA A 129 -64.01 44.51 -14.34
CA ALA A 129 -63.67 44.83 -12.95
C ALA A 129 -63.25 46.31 -12.87
N PRO A 130 -64.10 47.25 -12.41
CA PRO A 130 -63.66 48.60 -12.14
C PRO A 130 -62.58 48.54 -11.04
N GLY A 131 -61.50 49.31 -11.20
CA GLY A 131 -60.35 49.33 -10.29
C GLY A 131 -60.79 49.50 -8.84
N ARG A 132 -60.91 48.38 -8.11
CA ARG A 132 -61.34 48.35 -6.72
C ARG A 132 -60.16 48.84 -5.89
N SER A 133 -60.15 50.15 -5.64
CA SER A 133 -59.17 50.82 -4.78
C SER A 133 -59.13 50.11 -3.42
N LEU A 134 -57.92 49.71 -3.02
CA LEU A 134 -57.59 49.11 -1.74
C LEU A 134 -57.71 50.17 -0.64
N THR A 135 -58.93 50.52 -0.25
CA THR A 135 -59.16 51.31 0.95
C THR A 135 -59.82 50.44 2.02
N THR A 136 -59.00 50.06 3.00
CA THR A 136 -59.37 49.51 4.31
C THR A 136 -59.87 48.05 4.34
N ILE A 137 -59.15 47.14 3.70
CA ILE A 137 -59.39 45.69 3.82
C ILE A 137 -58.48 45.14 4.93
N ARG A 138 -59.09 44.67 6.02
CA ARG A 138 -58.45 43.92 7.11
C ARG A 138 -57.66 42.74 6.51
N PRO A 139 -56.42 42.41 6.97
CA PRO A 139 -55.55 41.42 6.30
C PRO A 139 -56.14 40.00 6.19
N GLU A 140 -57.18 39.69 6.96
CA GLU A 140 -57.88 38.39 6.93
C GLU A 140 -58.99 38.30 5.87
N ALA A 141 -59.53 39.43 5.43
CA ALA A 141 -60.60 39.45 4.42
C ALA A 141 -60.19 38.88 3.05
N PRO A 142 -58.98 39.13 2.48
CA PRO A 142 -58.59 38.48 1.22
C PRO A 142 -58.44 36.96 1.38
N LEU A 143 -57.98 36.47 2.54
CA LEU A 143 -57.85 35.04 2.81
C LEU A 143 -59.20 34.33 2.92
N GLN A 144 -60.21 34.99 3.51
CA GLN A 144 -61.56 34.44 3.59
C GLN A 144 -62.23 34.39 2.21
N ILE A 145 -61.99 35.40 1.35
CA ILE A 145 -62.49 35.44 -0.02
C ILE A 145 -61.81 34.35 -0.87
N THR A 146 -60.49 34.18 -0.78
CA THR A 146 -59.80 33.11 -1.51
C THR A 146 -60.23 31.74 -1.01
N LYS A 147 -60.38 31.54 0.31
CA LYS A 147 -60.89 30.29 0.88
C LYS A 147 -62.29 29.97 0.34
N ALA A 148 -63.23 30.91 0.42
CA ALA A 148 -64.58 30.70 -0.11
C ALA A 148 -64.56 30.36 -1.61
N ALA A 149 -63.70 31.03 -2.40
CA ALA A 149 -63.53 30.72 -3.81
C ALA A 149 -62.93 29.33 -4.06
N TYR A 150 -61.99 28.87 -3.25
CA TYR A 150 -61.44 27.51 -3.32
C TYR A 150 -62.45 26.45 -2.88
N ASP A 151 -63.26 26.72 -1.84
CA ASP A 151 -64.33 25.83 -1.38
C ASP A 151 -65.43 25.70 -2.46
N GLU A 152 -65.79 26.80 -3.12
CA GLU A 152 -66.69 26.79 -4.28
C GLU A 152 -66.08 26.05 -5.48
N LEU A 153 -64.79 26.23 -5.75
CA LEU A 153 -64.10 25.55 -6.85
C LEU A 153 -64.01 24.04 -6.60
N ALA A 154 -63.76 23.61 -5.36
CA ALA A 154 -63.71 22.20 -4.99
C ALA A 154 -65.08 21.50 -5.14
N SER A 155 -66.18 22.25 -5.03
CA SER A 155 -67.54 21.74 -5.26
C SER A 155 -67.92 21.62 -6.74
N LYS A 156 -67.14 22.22 -7.65
CA LYS A 156 -67.38 22.16 -9.10
C LYS A 156 -66.69 20.94 -9.70
N THR A 157 -67.36 20.30 -10.67
CA THR A 157 -66.78 19.17 -11.39
C THR A 157 -65.53 19.62 -12.16
N PRO A 158 -64.39 18.94 -11.98
CA PRO A 158 -63.18 19.28 -12.71
C PRO A 158 -63.38 19.02 -14.21
N PHE A 159 -62.62 19.74 -15.02
CA PHE A 159 -62.55 19.48 -16.45
C PHE A 159 -62.01 18.06 -16.68
N LEU A 160 -62.83 17.21 -17.30
CA LEU A 160 -62.41 15.92 -17.84
C LEU A 160 -62.28 16.02 -19.35
N PRO A 161 -61.20 15.51 -19.95
CA PRO A 161 -61.11 15.40 -21.40
C PRO A 161 -62.14 14.40 -21.94
N PHE A 162 -62.42 14.46 -23.23
CA PHE A 162 -63.28 13.50 -23.92
C PHE A 162 -62.76 12.05 -23.76
N PRO A 163 -63.64 11.03 -23.79
CA PRO A 163 -63.27 9.64 -23.45
C PRO A 163 -62.22 9.03 -24.39
N ASP A 164 -62.16 9.48 -25.65
CA ASP A 164 -61.16 9.02 -26.63
C ASP A 164 -59.86 9.86 -26.59
N SER A 165 -59.71 10.73 -25.59
CA SER A 165 -58.54 11.58 -25.46
C SER A 165 -57.31 10.79 -25.06
N VAL A 166 -56.21 11.06 -25.75
CA VAL A 166 -54.90 10.45 -25.47
C VAL A 166 -54.19 11.13 -24.28
N LEU A 167 -54.75 12.22 -23.76
CA LEU A 167 -54.12 13.05 -22.74
C LEU A 167 -53.79 12.30 -21.42
N PRO A 168 -54.70 11.47 -20.84
CA PRO A 168 -54.36 10.71 -19.64
C PRO A 168 -53.19 9.74 -19.87
N ALA A 169 -53.14 9.10 -21.04
CA ALA A 169 -52.06 8.19 -21.41
C ALA A 169 -50.73 8.92 -21.60
N LEU A 170 -50.73 10.09 -22.27
CA LEU A 170 -49.53 10.92 -22.46
C LEU A 170 -49.01 11.48 -21.14
N ILE A 171 -49.89 11.92 -20.24
CA ILE A 171 -49.51 12.39 -18.91
C ILE A 171 -48.91 11.23 -18.10
N ALA A 172 -49.56 10.06 -18.10
CA ALA A 172 -49.04 8.88 -17.44
C ALA A 172 -47.64 8.54 -17.98
N LEU A 173 -47.47 8.47 -19.30
CA LEU A 173 -46.18 8.17 -19.95
C LEU A 173 -45.10 9.20 -19.59
N ARG A 174 -45.41 10.49 -19.67
CA ARG A 174 -44.47 11.56 -19.30
C ARG A 174 -44.08 11.47 -17.84
N LYS A 175 -45.04 11.20 -16.95
CA LYS A 175 -44.80 11.07 -15.51
C LYS A 175 -43.98 9.84 -15.19
N THR A 176 -44.30 8.69 -15.78
CA THR A 176 -43.50 7.47 -15.60
C THR A 176 -42.08 7.68 -16.11
N HIS A 177 -41.90 8.30 -17.29
CA HIS A 177 -40.58 8.63 -17.81
C HIS A 177 -39.81 9.55 -16.88
N GLN A 178 -40.45 10.64 -16.41
CA GLN A 178 -39.86 11.55 -15.42
C GLN A 178 -39.42 10.80 -14.15
N THR A 179 -40.28 9.94 -13.59
CA THR A 179 -39.94 9.19 -12.38
C THR A 179 -38.80 8.19 -12.60
N VAL A 180 -38.71 7.59 -13.80
CA VAL A 180 -37.61 6.68 -14.15
C VAL A 180 -36.29 7.45 -14.21
N GLU A 181 -36.27 8.61 -14.86
CA GLU A 181 -35.07 9.46 -14.94
C GLU A 181 -34.66 10.00 -13.56
N GLU A 182 -35.61 10.45 -12.74
CA GLU A 182 -35.36 10.90 -11.37
C GLU A 182 -34.81 9.77 -10.49
N THR A 183 -35.37 8.56 -10.61
CA THR A 183 -34.89 7.39 -9.87
C THR A 183 -33.49 6.98 -10.32
N ARG A 184 -33.20 7.02 -11.62
CA ARG A 184 -31.85 6.75 -12.16
C ARG A 184 -30.84 7.77 -11.62
N ALA A 185 -31.16 9.05 -11.67
CA ALA A 185 -30.32 10.10 -11.12
C ALA A 185 -30.09 9.92 -9.60
N TYR A 186 -31.13 9.52 -8.87
CA TYR A 186 -31.04 9.21 -7.44
C TYR A 186 -30.09 8.04 -7.18
N LEU A 187 -30.24 6.91 -7.88
CA LEU A 187 -29.36 5.74 -7.74
C LEU A 187 -27.90 6.10 -8.00
N LEU A 188 -27.63 6.80 -9.11
CA LEU A 188 -26.27 7.25 -9.45
C LEU A 188 -25.67 8.16 -8.36
N SER A 189 -26.47 9.04 -7.75
CA SER A 189 -26.01 9.89 -6.66
C SER A 189 -25.76 9.11 -5.36
N HIS A 190 -26.49 8.01 -5.15
CA HIS A 190 -26.45 7.22 -3.93
C HIS A 190 -25.37 6.14 -3.94
N ASP A 191 -25.01 5.61 -5.12
CA ASP A 191 -23.94 4.62 -5.30
C ASP A 191 -22.62 5.12 -4.68
N GLY A 192 -22.29 6.39 -4.90
CA GLY A 192 -21.08 7.00 -4.31
C GLY A 192 -21.11 7.10 -2.78
N SER A 193 -22.29 7.16 -2.16
CA SER A 193 -22.44 7.12 -0.70
C SER A 193 -22.30 5.68 -0.17
N ALA A 194 -22.91 4.71 -0.86
CA ALA A 194 -22.81 3.29 -0.53
C ALA A 194 -21.35 2.80 -0.62
N ASP A 195 -20.63 3.16 -1.68
CA ASP A 195 -19.21 2.84 -1.84
C ASP A 195 -18.34 3.43 -0.72
N LYS A 196 -18.61 4.68 -0.33
CA LYS A 196 -17.90 5.33 0.79
C LYS A 196 -18.18 4.61 2.10
N ALA A 197 -19.43 4.23 2.36
CA ALA A 197 -19.81 3.48 3.55
C ALA A 197 -19.14 2.09 3.57
N GLN A 198 -19.08 1.39 2.44
CA GLN A 198 -18.43 0.09 2.32
C GLN A 198 -16.91 0.20 2.55
N LYS A 199 -16.24 1.19 1.94
CA LYS A 199 -14.81 1.43 2.17
C LYS A 199 -14.53 1.74 3.63
N ARG A 200 -15.36 2.57 4.26
CA ARG A 200 -15.23 2.88 5.69
C ARG A 200 -15.38 1.63 6.54
N LEU A 201 -16.39 0.79 6.24
CA LEU A 201 -16.60 -0.47 6.94
C LEU A 201 -15.38 -1.40 6.82
N GLN A 202 -14.77 -1.50 5.63
CA GLN A 202 -13.58 -2.32 5.42
C GLN A 202 -12.39 -1.83 6.26
N VAL A 203 -12.18 -0.52 6.34
CA VAL A 203 -11.13 0.09 7.16
C VAL A 203 -11.39 -0.16 8.65
N GLU A 204 -12.62 0.02 9.13
CA GLU A 204 -12.93 -0.26 10.53
C GLU A 204 -12.79 -1.75 10.87
N GLN A 205 -13.08 -2.64 9.92
CA GLN A 205 -12.84 -4.07 10.09
C GLN A 205 -11.36 -4.43 10.17
N SER A 206 -10.48 -3.81 9.37
CA SER A 206 -9.03 -4.01 9.52
C SER A 206 -8.53 -3.47 10.86
N ASN A 207 -8.98 -2.26 11.24
CA ASN A 207 -8.62 -1.66 12.53
C ASN A 207 -9.02 -2.55 13.71
N LEU A 208 -10.22 -3.15 13.65
CA LEU A 208 -10.68 -4.07 14.68
C LEU A 208 -9.79 -5.33 14.77
N ARG A 209 -9.39 -5.91 13.64
CA ARG A 209 -8.48 -7.07 13.62
C ARG A 209 -7.13 -6.72 14.22
N ASP A 210 -6.59 -5.55 13.88
CA ASP A 210 -5.31 -5.08 14.42
C ASP A 210 -5.39 -4.86 15.93
N GLN A 211 -6.47 -4.25 16.41
CA GLN A 211 -6.71 -4.07 17.85
C GLN A 211 -6.84 -5.41 18.59
N GLN A 212 -7.49 -6.41 18.01
CA GLN A 212 -7.58 -7.76 18.57
C GLN A 212 -6.21 -8.45 18.62
N ALA A 213 -5.43 -8.36 17.54
CA ALA A 213 -4.07 -8.91 17.51
C ALA A 213 -3.17 -8.23 18.56
N LEU A 214 -3.28 -6.91 18.70
CA LEU A 214 -2.58 -6.15 19.74
C LEU A 214 -3.02 -6.56 21.14
N SER A 215 -4.32 -6.71 21.40
CA SER A 215 -4.81 -7.12 22.73
C SER A 215 -4.32 -8.53 23.07
N GLN A 216 -4.34 -9.45 22.11
CA GLN A 216 -3.84 -10.81 22.30
C GLN A 216 -2.33 -10.82 22.57
N SER A 217 -1.55 -10.04 21.81
CA SER A 217 -0.10 -9.90 22.03
C SER A 217 0.21 -9.34 23.42
N LEU A 218 -0.54 -8.32 23.87
CA LEU A 218 -0.41 -7.75 25.20
C LEU A 218 -0.80 -8.74 26.30
N GLN A 219 -1.89 -9.49 26.12
CA GLN A 219 -2.29 -10.54 27.07
C GLN A 219 -1.22 -11.63 27.18
N ASN A 220 -0.68 -12.11 26.05
CA ASN A 220 0.41 -13.09 26.03
C ASN A 220 1.65 -12.57 26.74
N ARG A 221 2.00 -11.29 26.54
CA ARG A 221 3.13 -10.66 27.23
C ARG A 221 2.89 -10.52 28.73
N ILE A 222 1.69 -10.11 29.15
CA ILE A 222 1.32 -10.05 30.57
C ILE A 222 1.43 -11.43 31.20
N GLN A 223 0.94 -12.47 30.53
CA GLN A 223 1.03 -13.84 31.03
C GLN A 223 2.49 -14.29 31.13
N SER A 224 3.29 -14.09 30.08
CA SER A 224 4.71 -14.43 30.10
C SER A 224 5.49 -13.68 31.19
N LEU A 225 5.14 -12.43 31.49
CA LEU A 225 5.74 -11.67 32.58
C LEU A 225 5.32 -12.19 33.96
N ARG A 226 4.05 -12.59 34.14
CA ARG A 226 3.58 -13.23 35.37
C ARG A 226 4.28 -14.56 35.59
N ASP A 227 4.28 -15.43 34.58
CA ASP A 227 4.97 -16.73 34.63
C ASP A 227 6.47 -16.53 34.93
N GLY A 228 7.10 -15.52 34.31
CA GLY A 228 8.49 -15.17 34.57
C GLY A 228 8.76 -14.59 35.95
N LEU A 229 7.79 -13.92 36.58
CA LEU A 229 7.90 -13.45 37.96
C LEU A 229 7.71 -14.60 38.95
N ASP A 230 6.68 -15.43 38.75
CA ASP A 230 6.39 -16.60 39.59
C ASP A 230 7.60 -17.55 39.58
N ASN A 231 8.14 -17.87 38.39
CA ASN A 231 9.36 -18.68 38.27
C ASN A 231 10.57 -18.06 38.99
N ARG A 232 10.70 -16.72 39.00
CA ARG A 232 11.82 -16.04 39.68
C ARG A 232 11.64 -15.94 41.18
N MET A 233 10.41 -15.89 41.68
CA MET A 233 10.12 -15.88 43.11
C MET A 233 10.52 -17.20 43.79
N ASP A 234 10.46 -18.30 43.05
CA ASP A 234 10.80 -19.64 43.53
C ASP A 234 12.29 -20.01 43.34
N MET A 235 13.10 -19.16 42.69
CA MET A 235 14.52 -19.43 42.39
C MET A 235 15.48 -18.73 43.36
N ASP A 236 16.58 -19.40 43.69
CA ASP A 236 17.68 -18.83 44.49
C ASP A 236 18.47 -17.79 43.67
N PRO A 237 19.02 -16.72 44.28
CA PRO A 237 19.84 -15.72 43.58
C PRO A 237 21.01 -16.29 42.76
N ASP A 238 21.62 -17.40 43.20
CA ASP A 238 22.70 -18.04 42.44
C ASP A 238 22.18 -18.70 41.16
N ASP A 239 20.98 -19.28 41.19
CA ASP A 239 20.32 -19.87 40.02
C ASP A 239 19.92 -18.80 38.99
N ILE A 240 19.49 -17.62 39.47
CA ILE A 240 19.17 -16.46 38.61
C ILE A 240 20.43 -15.99 37.85
N ALA A 241 21.58 -15.91 38.53
CA ALA A 241 22.83 -15.52 37.89
C ALA A 241 23.26 -16.53 36.82
N GLN A 242 23.11 -17.83 37.09
CA GLN A 242 23.40 -18.89 36.12
C GLN A 242 22.46 -18.85 34.91
N GLU A 243 21.16 -18.59 35.12
CA GLU A 243 20.19 -18.44 34.03
C GLU A 243 20.56 -17.27 33.11
N ARG A 244 20.95 -16.11 33.67
CA ARG A 244 21.40 -14.95 32.87
C ARG A 244 22.62 -15.27 32.03
N VAL A 245 23.60 -15.96 32.61
CA VAL A 245 24.78 -16.39 31.86
C VAL A 245 24.40 -17.38 30.76
N ALA A 246 23.46 -18.31 31.02
CA ALA A 246 22.95 -19.23 30.01
C ALA A 246 22.19 -18.52 28.89
N GLU A 247 21.38 -17.50 29.21
CA GLU A 247 20.67 -16.66 28.25
C GLU A 247 21.65 -15.93 27.33
N LEU A 248 22.68 -15.29 27.90
CA LEU A 248 23.73 -14.61 27.13
C LEU A 248 24.52 -15.59 26.25
N LYS A 249 24.84 -16.78 26.77
CA LYS A 249 25.48 -17.84 25.98
C LYS A 249 24.59 -18.29 24.82
N ARG A 250 23.29 -18.43 25.04
CA ARG A 250 22.33 -18.79 23.98
C ARG A 250 22.23 -17.71 22.92
N LYS A 251 22.14 -16.43 23.32
CA LYS A 251 22.14 -15.29 22.39
C LYS A 251 23.42 -15.25 21.57
N LYS A 252 24.60 -15.37 22.20
CA LYS A 252 25.89 -15.47 21.52
C LYS A 252 25.91 -16.62 20.49
N ASN A 253 25.41 -17.80 20.87
CA ASN A 253 25.36 -18.94 19.96
C ASN A 253 24.41 -18.71 18.78
N ASN A 254 23.29 -18.03 18.99
CA ASN A 254 22.38 -17.65 17.91
C ASN A 254 23.05 -16.67 16.94
N TYR A 255 23.68 -15.60 17.44
CA TYR A 255 24.41 -14.65 16.59
C TYR A 255 25.55 -15.33 15.82
N ASN A 256 26.29 -16.24 16.46
CA ASN A 256 27.31 -17.01 15.77
C ASN A 256 26.73 -17.90 14.66
N ARG A 257 25.56 -18.50 14.89
CA ARG A 257 24.86 -19.32 13.88
C ARG A 257 24.41 -18.46 12.71
N ASP A 258 23.72 -17.36 12.98
CA ASP A 258 23.20 -16.44 11.98
C ASP A 258 24.33 -15.84 11.14
N THR A 259 25.43 -15.42 11.78
CA THR A 259 26.66 -14.98 11.10
C THR A 259 27.24 -16.09 10.22
N SER A 260 27.29 -17.32 10.70
CA SER A 260 27.81 -18.45 9.91
C SER A 260 26.93 -18.75 8.69
N ASP A 261 25.61 -18.61 8.83
CA ASP A 261 24.66 -18.87 7.76
C ASP A 261 24.67 -17.72 6.73
N LEU A 262 24.81 -16.48 7.19
CA LEU A 262 25.02 -15.31 6.32
C LEU A 262 26.34 -15.41 5.54
N LEU A 263 27.45 -15.77 6.19
CA LEU A 263 28.73 -15.94 5.52
C LEU A 263 28.69 -17.07 4.48
N LYS A 264 27.97 -18.17 4.76
CA LYS A 264 27.74 -19.23 3.75
C LYS A 264 26.91 -18.72 2.58
N ALA A 265 25.84 -17.96 2.83
CA ALA A 265 25.02 -17.37 1.78
C ALA A 265 25.83 -16.40 0.91
N LEU A 266 26.66 -15.55 1.54
CA LEU A 266 27.57 -14.64 0.85
C LEU A 266 28.57 -15.41 -0.03
N ARG A 267 29.21 -16.46 0.49
CA ARG A 267 30.14 -17.29 -0.29
C ARG A 267 29.45 -17.93 -1.49
N LYS A 268 28.23 -18.46 -1.32
CA LYS A 268 27.44 -19.02 -2.43
C LYS A 268 27.07 -17.97 -3.46
N PHE A 269 26.71 -16.76 -3.03
CA PHE A 269 26.43 -15.65 -3.94
C PHE A 269 27.67 -15.25 -4.74
N ILE A 270 28.83 -15.18 -4.07
CA ILE A 270 30.10 -14.86 -4.71
C ILE A 270 30.43 -15.93 -5.78
N GLU A 271 30.38 -17.21 -5.42
CA GLU A 271 30.68 -18.31 -6.34
C GLU A 271 29.68 -18.42 -7.50
N GLY A 272 28.39 -18.27 -7.22
CA GLY A 272 27.34 -18.53 -8.21
C GLY A 272 27.12 -17.38 -9.20
N HIS A 273 27.31 -16.13 -8.77
CA HIS A 273 26.93 -14.97 -9.58
C HIS A 273 28.08 -13.97 -9.73
N LEU A 274 28.72 -13.59 -8.61
CA LEU A 274 29.66 -12.47 -8.63
C LEU A 274 30.99 -12.83 -9.30
N ALA A 275 31.47 -14.06 -9.12
CA ALA A 275 32.74 -14.57 -9.63
C ALA A 275 32.85 -14.44 -11.17
N ALA A 276 31.84 -14.90 -11.89
CA ALA A 276 31.80 -14.82 -13.35
C ALA A 276 31.75 -13.35 -13.84
N MET A 277 30.97 -12.50 -13.17
CA MET A 277 30.88 -11.08 -13.52
C MET A 277 32.19 -10.33 -13.24
N LEU A 278 32.86 -10.62 -12.12
CA LEU A 278 34.15 -10.02 -11.76
C LEU A 278 35.25 -10.43 -12.75
N ALA A 279 35.32 -11.71 -13.11
CA ALA A 279 36.27 -12.18 -14.12
C ALA A 279 36.03 -11.50 -15.48
N ALA A 280 34.77 -11.31 -15.87
CA ALA A 280 34.46 -10.55 -17.07
C ALA A 280 34.95 -9.10 -16.98
N GLU A 281 34.78 -8.42 -15.84
CA GLU A 281 35.29 -7.05 -15.63
C GLU A 281 36.83 -6.99 -15.68
N ASP A 282 37.53 -7.95 -15.07
CA ASP A 282 39.01 -8.03 -15.11
C ASP A 282 39.54 -8.26 -16.52
N LEU A 283 38.81 -9.01 -17.36
CA LEU A 283 39.11 -9.20 -18.79
C LEU A 283 38.72 -8.00 -19.67
N GLY A 284 38.25 -6.89 -19.09
CA GLY A 284 37.83 -5.69 -19.83
C GLY A 284 36.41 -5.78 -20.41
N GLY A 285 35.61 -6.72 -19.91
CA GLY A 285 34.19 -6.87 -20.17
C GLY A 285 33.31 -5.85 -19.45
N PRO A 286 31.99 -6.02 -19.53
CA PRO A 286 31.05 -5.09 -18.93
C PRO A 286 31.19 -5.04 -17.40
N VAL A 287 31.00 -3.84 -16.86
CA VAL A 287 31.07 -3.55 -15.43
C VAL A 287 30.02 -4.35 -14.65
N VAL A 288 30.41 -4.95 -13.52
CA VAL A 288 29.53 -5.76 -12.66
C VAL A 288 28.28 -4.95 -12.25
N GLY A 289 27.09 -5.46 -12.56
CA GLY A 289 25.79 -4.83 -12.24
C GLY A 289 25.11 -4.07 -13.40
N ASN A 290 25.77 -3.89 -14.56
CA ASN A 290 25.15 -3.27 -15.73
C ASN A 290 24.43 -4.26 -16.67
N LEU A 291 24.73 -5.56 -16.58
CA LEU A 291 24.06 -6.64 -17.31
C LEU A 291 23.56 -7.68 -16.29
N MET A 292 22.34 -8.18 -16.50
CA MET A 292 21.66 -9.04 -15.52
C MET A 292 22.24 -10.47 -15.46
N GLU A 293 22.76 -11.01 -16.56
CA GLU A 293 23.26 -12.39 -16.63
C GLU A 293 24.44 -12.48 -17.63
N ILE A 294 25.63 -12.85 -17.15
CA ILE A 294 26.79 -13.19 -17.97
C ILE A 294 27.07 -14.68 -17.77
N ASP A 295 26.65 -15.50 -18.73
CA ASP A 295 26.95 -16.93 -18.72
C ASP A 295 28.43 -17.23 -19.00
N GLN A 296 28.91 -18.38 -18.55
CA GLN A 296 30.29 -18.85 -18.81
C GLN A 296 30.63 -18.89 -20.31
N ASP A 297 29.62 -19.12 -21.16
CA ASP A 297 29.76 -19.10 -22.62
C ASP A 297 30.06 -17.69 -23.17
N ASN A 298 29.58 -16.64 -22.50
CA ASN A 298 29.83 -15.24 -22.88
C ASN A 298 31.23 -14.77 -22.45
N LEU A 299 31.79 -15.33 -21.37
CA LEU A 299 33.19 -15.14 -20.99
C LEU A 299 34.12 -15.76 -22.05
N ALA A 300 33.80 -16.95 -22.53
CA ALA A 300 34.62 -17.66 -23.53
C ALA A 300 34.69 -16.97 -24.90
N ALA A 301 33.69 -16.16 -25.26
CA ALA A 301 33.69 -15.38 -26.50
C ALA A 301 34.69 -14.20 -26.47
N GLY A 302 35.12 -13.79 -25.28
CA GLY A 302 36.00 -12.64 -25.06
C GLY A 302 35.31 -11.30 -25.31
N PHE A 303 35.68 -10.29 -24.52
CA PHE A 303 35.14 -8.94 -24.66
C PHE A 303 36.12 -8.04 -25.41
N SER A 304 35.58 -7.14 -26.25
CA SER A 304 36.37 -6.04 -26.81
C SER A 304 36.64 -5.00 -25.72
N SER A 305 37.69 -4.18 -25.84
CA SER A 305 38.04 -3.11 -24.89
C SER A 305 36.94 -2.05 -24.64
N GLN A 306 35.84 -2.13 -25.38
CA GLN A 306 34.61 -1.34 -25.18
C GLN A 306 33.48 -2.11 -24.47
N GLY A 307 33.76 -3.27 -23.84
CA GLY A 307 32.79 -4.07 -23.08
C GLY A 307 31.72 -4.79 -23.91
N LYS A 308 31.86 -4.82 -25.25
CA LYS A 308 30.93 -5.52 -26.15
C LYS A 308 31.40 -6.95 -26.40
N LEU A 309 30.48 -7.92 -26.39
CA LEU A 309 30.77 -9.30 -26.76
C LEU A 309 31.36 -9.35 -28.17
N LYS A 310 32.52 -10.00 -28.32
CA LYS A 310 33.14 -10.23 -29.61
C LYS A 310 32.36 -11.34 -30.32
N ARG A 311 31.44 -10.98 -31.22
CA ARG A 311 30.75 -11.98 -32.06
C ARG A 311 31.79 -12.72 -32.90
N ILE A 312 31.93 -14.02 -32.66
CA ILE A 312 32.60 -14.94 -33.56
C ILE A 312 31.79 -14.92 -34.86
N LYS A 313 32.32 -14.30 -35.91
CA LYS A 313 31.71 -14.36 -37.25
C LYS A 313 31.90 -15.78 -37.77
N GLU A 314 30.88 -16.61 -37.63
CA GLU A 314 30.67 -17.78 -38.47
C GLU A 314 30.27 -17.26 -39.86
N ASN A 315 31.27 -17.08 -40.74
CA ASN A 315 31.00 -16.74 -42.13
C ASN A 315 31.12 -17.99 -42.99
N GLN A 316 29.95 -18.41 -43.46
CA GLN A 316 29.64 -18.91 -44.80
C GLN A 316 30.78 -18.85 -45.82
N ASP A 317 31.06 -20.03 -46.36
CA ASP A 317 31.43 -20.36 -47.74
C ASP A 317 32.06 -19.27 -48.65
N GLN A 318 33.28 -19.60 -49.08
CA GLN A 318 33.93 -19.36 -50.37
C GLN A 318 34.19 -17.91 -50.80
N ASP A 319 35.47 -17.53 -50.76
CA ASP A 319 36.11 -17.26 -52.05
C ASP A 319 37.62 -17.57 -52.05
N LYS A 320 38.05 -18.23 -53.13
CA LYS A 320 39.41 -18.73 -53.34
C LYS A 320 40.31 -17.58 -53.78
N ARG A 321 41.56 -17.60 -53.27
CA ARG A 321 42.75 -16.81 -53.67
C ARG A 321 42.97 -15.52 -52.88
N GLN A 322 43.47 -15.66 -51.65
CA GLN A 322 44.60 -14.89 -51.09
C GLN A 322 44.72 -15.20 -49.60
N ARG A 323 45.49 -16.24 -49.25
CA ARG A 323 45.90 -16.46 -47.86
C ARG A 323 47.05 -15.52 -47.54
N ARG A 324 46.87 -14.71 -46.49
CA ARG A 324 47.91 -13.82 -45.95
C ARG A 324 48.92 -14.65 -45.16
N ILE A 325 50.16 -14.17 -45.16
CA ILE A 325 51.38 -14.88 -44.70
C ILE A 325 51.34 -15.22 -43.20
N ASP A 326 50.38 -14.65 -42.46
CA ASP A 326 50.13 -14.94 -41.05
C ASP A 326 49.55 -16.35 -40.78
N GLU A 327 48.99 -17.03 -41.80
CA GLU A 327 48.48 -18.40 -41.66
C GLU A 327 49.58 -19.50 -41.70
N ILE A 328 50.83 -19.15 -42.02
CA ILE A 328 51.95 -20.10 -42.07
C ILE A 328 52.60 -20.31 -40.68
N TRP A 329 52.31 -19.44 -39.70
CA TRP A 329 52.98 -19.44 -38.39
C TRP A 329 52.09 -19.89 -37.22
N GLY A 330 51.18 -20.85 -37.46
CA GLY A 330 50.65 -21.70 -36.39
C GLY A 330 49.13 -21.75 -36.30
N GLN A 331 48.52 -22.63 -37.09
CA GLN A 331 47.21 -23.19 -36.74
C GLN A 331 47.45 -24.46 -35.89
N SER A 332 47.47 -24.31 -34.56
CA SER A 332 47.16 -25.44 -33.66
C SER A 332 45.66 -25.67 -33.69
N GLN A 333 45.23 -26.62 -34.52
CA GLN A 333 43.92 -27.27 -34.41
C GLN A 333 43.91 -28.22 -33.20
N GLU A 334 44.08 -27.69 -31.99
CA GLU A 334 43.84 -28.36 -30.71
C GLU A 334 43.42 -27.30 -29.68
N MET A 335 42.35 -26.54 -29.91
CA MET A 335 41.94 -25.46 -28.99
C MET A 335 40.42 -25.23 -28.90
N HIS A 336 39.63 -26.30 -28.89
CA HIS A 336 38.20 -26.19 -28.55
C HIS A 336 37.80 -26.86 -27.24
N THR A 337 38.71 -27.62 -26.60
CA THR A 337 38.44 -28.28 -25.31
C THR A 337 39.21 -27.68 -24.13
N GLN A 338 40.23 -26.85 -24.33
CA GLN A 338 41.02 -26.25 -23.24
C GLN A 338 40.53 -24.88 -22.76
N ARG A 339 39.84 -24.09 -23.59
CA ARG A 339 39.39 -22.73 -23.21
C ARG A 339 38.29 -22.71 -22.14
N ASN A 340 37.49 -23.78 -22.03
CA ASN A 340 36.49 -23.87 -20.98
C ASN A 340 37.09 -24.16 -19.59
N ASP A 341 38.29 -24.72 -19.53
CA ASP A 341 38.99 -24.96 -18.26
C ASP A 341 39.65 -23.67 -17.77
N GLU A 342 40.36 -22.95 -18.65
CA GLU A 342 41.01 -21.67 -18.35
C GLU A 342 40.02 -20.59 -17.86
N ASN A 343 38.83 -20.48 -18.46
CA ASN A 343 37.82 -19.49 -18.05
C ASN A 343 37.11 -19.87 -16.73
N ARG A 344 36.99 -21.17 -16.44
CA ARG A 344 36.52 -21.62 -15.12
C ARG A 344 37.55 -21.23 -14.07
N ASP A 345 38.83 -21.41 -14.38
CA ASP A 345 39.92 -21.01 -13.49
C ASP A 345 39.94 -19.50 -13.21
N GLU A 346 39.69 -18.65 -14.21
CA GLU A 346 39.62 -17.20 -14.01
C GLU A 346 38.43 -16.77 -13.14
N SER A 347 37.25 -17.35 -13.35
CA SER A 347 36.08 -17.07 -12.50
C SER A 347 36.31 -17.53 -11.05
N VAL A 348 36.94 -18.69 -10.86
CA VAL A 348 37.28 -19.21 -9.54
C VAL A 348 38.35 -18.34 -8.88
N ALA A 349 39.35 -17.87 -9.63
CA ALA A 349 40.38 -16.95 -9.15
C ALA A 349 39.77 -15.63 -8.67
N ALA A 350 38.93 -14.98 -9.48
CA ALA A 350 38.24 -13.74 -9.11
C ALA A 350 37.32 -13.92 -7.89
N GLY A 351 36.61 -15.05 -7.82
CA GLY A 351 35.79 -15.41 -6.66
C GLY A 351 36.62 -15.66 -5.40
N SER A 352 37.79 -16.27 -5.51
CA SER A 352 38.71 -16.50 -4.39
C SER A 352 39.32 -15.20 -3.88
N GLU A 353 39.65 -14.28 -4.78
CA GLU A 353 40.19 -12.96 -4.46
C GLU A 353 39.15 -12.13 -3.70
N MET A 354 37.91 -12.06 -4.21
CA MET A 354 36.81 -11.35 -3.55
C MET A 354 36.56 -11.87 -2.13
N LYS A 355 36.61 -13.19 -1.93
CA LYS A 355 36.49 -13.79 -0.60
C LYS A 355 37.66 -13.43 0.31
N GLY A 356 38.89 -13.60 -0.17
CA GLY A 356 40.10 -13.30 0.60
C GLY A 356 40.15 -11.83 1.03
N LEU A 357 39.79 -10.92 0.13
CA LEU A 357 39.73 -9.49 0.41
C LEU A 357 38.62 -9.15 1.41
N THR A 358 37.44 -9.77 1.29
CA THR A 358 36.33 -9.55 2.25
C THR A 358 36.70 -10.09 3.65
N GLU A 359 37.32 -11.27 3.72
CA GLU A 359 37.79 -11.84 4.99
C GLU A 359 38.88 -10.97 5.62
N LEU A 360 39.84 -10.48 4.84
CA LEU A 360 40.88 -9.57 5.31
C LEU A 360 40.27 -8.27 5.86
N LEU A 361 39.33 -7.65 5.13
CA LEU A 361 38.64 -6.44 5.57
C LEU A 361 37.86 -6.63 6.88
N LEU A 362 37.15 -7.75 7.02
CA LEU A 362 36.40 -8.07 8.24
C LEU A 362 37.33 -8.32 9.44
N ASN A 363 38.43 -9.06 9.23
CA ASN A 363 39.41 -9.31 10.29
C ASN A 363 40.10 -8.01 10.72
N THR A 364 40.54 -7.17 9.78
CA THR A 364 41.18 -5.89 10.09
C THR A 364 40.22 -4.93 10.80
N LEU A 365 38.93 -4.91 10.42
CA LEU A 365 37.93 -4.12 11.14
C LEU A 365 37.77 -4.60 12.59
N MET A 366 37.69 -5.92 12.80
CA MET A 366 37.61 -6.50 14.15
C MET A 366 38.86 -6.21 14.99
N GLU A 367 40.06 -6.25 14.40
CA GLU A 367 41.31 -5.93 15.09
C GLU A 367 41.45 -4.44 15.42
N SER A 368 40.82 -3.57 14.64
CA SER A 368 40.92 -2.12 14.79
C SER A 368 40.05 -1.53 15.92
N ASP A 369 39.13 -2.31 16.51
CA ASP A 369 38.29 -1.95 17.68
C ASP A 369 37.72 -0.51 17.66
N GLY A 370 37.32 -0.02 16.48
CA GLY A 370 36.71 1.30 16.31
C GLY A 370 37.64 2.44 15.87
N ASP A 371 38.95 2.19 15.70
CA ASP A 371 39.93 3.15 15.18
C ASP A 371 39.89 3.24 13.64
N SER A 372 39.18 4.26 13.15
CA SER A 372 38.96 4.49 11.70
C SER A 372 40.25 4.67 10.87
N THR A 373 41.36 5.01 11.53
CA THR A 373 42.69 5.19 10.90
C THR A 373 43.49 3.89 10.79
N ALA A 374 43.22 2.90 11.65
CA ALA A 374 43.90 1.60 11.65
C ALA A 374 43.19 0.56 10.75
N ALA A 375 41.94 0.80 10.39
CA ALA A 375 41.09 -0.12 9.60
C ALA A 375 41.41 -0.17 8.08
N TYR A 376 42.55 0.37 7.63
CA TYR A 376 42.94 0.36 6.22
C TYR A 376 43.82 -0.85 5.89
N ILE A 377 43.45 -1.60 4.87
CA ILE A 377 44.28 -2.66 4.27
C ILE A 377 45.06 -2.09 3.09
N GLN A 378 46.28 -2.59 2.88
CA GLN A 378 47.10 -2.27 1.73
C GLN A 378 46.83 -3.28 0.60
N LEU A 379 46.41 -2.78 -0.57
CA LEU A 379 46.24 -3.58 -1.77
C LEU A 379 47.54 -3.55 -2.59
N GLU A 380 47.92 -4.69 -3.16
CA GLU A 380 49.09 -4.81 -4.05
C GLU A 380 48.82 -4.15 -5.41
N ARG A 381 47.59 -4.27 -5.90
CA ARG A 381 47.09 -3.67 -7.14
C ARG A 381 45.60 -3.36 -7.00
N GLU A 382 45.10 -2.45 -7.82
CA GLU A 382 43.66 -2.20 -7.90
C GLU A 382 42.98 -3.34 -8.67
N THR A 383 42.05 -4.04 -8.03
CA THR A 383 41.33 -5.19 -8.61
C THR A 383 39.85 -4.89 -8.81
N ALA A 384 39.17 -5.63 -9.71
CA ALA A 384 37.73 -5.46 -9.91
C ALA A 384 36.93 -5.68 -8.62
N ALA A 385 37.38 -6.58 -7.74
CA ALA A 385 36.77 -6.80 -6.43
C ALA A 385 36.77 -5.54 -5.55
N ALA A 386 37.91 -4.84 -5.45
CA ALA A 386 38.01 -3.59 -4.69
C ALA A 386 37.12 -2.49 -5.27
N ARG A 387 37.10 -2.33 -6.60
CA ARG A 387 36.22 -1.36 -7.28
C ARG A 387 34.76 -1.65 -7.04
N PHE A 388 34.37 -2.93 -7.12
CA PHE A 388 33.00 -3.38 -6.88
C PHE A 388 32.55 -3.03 -5.46
N LEU A 389 33.36 -3.32 -4.44
CA LEU A 389 33.04 -3.00 -3.03
C LEU A 389 32.86 -1.51 -2.76
N VAL A 390 33.64 -0.66 -3.43
CA VAL A 390 33.53 0.80 -3.29
C VAL A 390 32.29 1.33 -4.02
N ARG A 391 31.99 0.79 -5.21
CA ARG A 391 30.76 1.10 -5.95
C ARG A 391 29.50 0.67 -5.20
N SER A 392 29.52 -0.52 -4.61
CA SER A 392 28.42 -1.07 -3.80
C SER A 392 28.28 -0.41 -2.43
N LYS A 393 29.13 0.59 -2.12
CA LYS A 393 29.12 1.32 -0.84
C LYS A 393 29.31 0.42 0.37
N VAL A 394 30.11 -0.63 0.23
CA VAL A 394 30.52 -1.52 1.32
C VAL A 394 31.91 -1.14 1.84
N ALA A 395 32.76 -0.60 0.97
CA ALA A 395 34.10 -0.16 1.31
C ALA A 395 34.38 1.27 0.80
N GLN A 396 35.46 1.87 1.28
CA GLN A 396 35.94 3.20 0.84
C GLN A 396 37.45 3.19 0.66
N PHE A 397 37.93 3.80 -0.42
CA PHE A 397 39.35 4.09 -0.60
C PHE A 397 39.81 5.23 0.32
N HIS A 398 41.09 5.23 0.65
CA HIS A 398 41.70 6.36 1.33
C HIS A 398 41.74 7.59 0.39
N PRO A 399 41.35 8.80 0.84
CA PRO A 399 41.20 9.97 -0.04
C PRO A 399 42.50 10.43 -0.70
N LYS A 400 43.66 10.05 -0.14
CA LYS A 400 44.98 10.38 -0.68
C LYS A 400 45.71 9.20 -1.31
N ASP A 401 45.23 7.98 -1.11
CA ASP A 401 45.95 6.76 -1.51
C ASP A 401 44.96 5.71 -2.03
N SER A 402 44.93 5.50 -3.34
CA SER A 402 44.03 4.55 -3.99
C SER A 402 44.41 3.08 -3.74
N THR A 403 45.56 2.82 -3.12
CA THR A 403 45.98 1.46 -2.76
C THR A 403 45.51 1.04 -1.38
N ARG A 404 44.91 1.95 -0.60
CA ARG A 404 44.38 1.64 0.74
C ARG A 404 42.88 1.57 0.72
N LEU A 405 42.33 0.46 1.21
CA LEU A 405 40.89 0.20 1.27
C LEU A 405 40.46 -0.04 2.72
N ARG A 406 39.31 0.48 3.12
CA ARG A 406 38.69 0.16 4.42
C ARG A 406 37.25 -0.26 4.25
N LEU A 407 36.78 -1.11 5.16
CA LEU A 407 35.36 -1.46 5.25
C LEU A 407 34.60 -0.34 5.95
N ILE A 408 33.36 -0.08 5.51
CA ILE A 408 32.46 0.79 6.25
C ILE A 408 31.98 0.01 7.47
N ASP A 409 32.08 0.63 8.65
CA ASP A 409 31.60 0.04 9.89
C ASP A 409 30.07 0.19 9.98
N PHE A 410 29.36 -0.91 9.76
CA PHE A 410 27.90 -0.98 9.90
C PHE A 410 27.45 -1.33 11.33
N GLY A 411 28.38 -1.70 12.22
CA GLY A 411 28.07 -2.14 13.58
C GLY A 411 28.09 -0.99 14.60
N ARG A 412 28.72 0.13 14.28
CA ARG A 412 28.80 1.30 15.15
C ARG A 412 27.53 2.14 15.07
N GLU A 413 26.47 1.70 15.73
CA GLU A 413 25.34 2.56 16.09
C GLU A 413 25.74 3.47 17.27
N LEU A 414 25.22 4.69 17.32
CA LEU A 414 25.67 5.72 18.28
C LEU A 414 25.17 5.52 19.72
N ASP A 415 24.37 4.50 20.00
CA ASP A 415 23.58 4.38 21.24
C ASP A 415 23.62 3.01 21.97
N ASP A 416 24.56 2.12 21.65
CA ASP A 416 24.81 0.89 22.45
C ASP A 416 26.08 0.98 23.32
#